data_AF-A0A6J6YPM9-F1
#
_entry.id   AF-A0A6J6YPM9-F1
#
_cell.length_a   1.000
_cell.length_b   1.000
_cell.length_c   1.000
_cell.angle_alpha   90.00
_cell.angle_beta   90.00
_cell.angle_gamma   90.00
#
_symmetry.space_group_name_H-M   'P 1'
#
loop_
_entity.id
_entity.type
_entity.pdbx_description
1 polymer ?
#
loop_
_entity_poly.entity_id
_entity_poly.type
_entity_poly.pdbx_seq_one_letter_code
_entity_poly.pdbx_strand_id
1 'polypeptide(L)'
;MRWLLLTALVERDLATRADVDAELLRDNTLTGQLSHEVAIAAFPDASTKALAWKRAVEDELTSWTRVSIIRGFSRPMHRALQVPYVDKYFDLLLNTWANKSYEESTTIIDGLFPMYVTNQSTLDKANHWLDVTGKDGHASLRRHVAEARDSLQRALKVQAKDK
;
A
#
# COMPACT_ATOMS: atom_id res chain seq x y z
N MET A 1 -13.56 -14.82 10.44
CA MET A 1 -14.06 -13.55 11.01
C MET A 1 -13.15 -12.97 12.10
N ARG A 2 -12.51 -13.78 12.97
CA ARG A 2 -11.64 -13.28 14.06
C ARG A 2 -10.51 -12.34 13.60
N TRP A 3 -9.74 -12.77 12.59
CA TRP A 3 -8.69 -11.92 11.98
C TRP A 3 -9.18 -10.59 11.43
N LEU A 4 -10.36 -10.56 10.82
CA LEU A 4 -10.94 -9.33 10.28
C LEU A 4 -11.26 -8.34 11.42
N LEU A 5 -11.91 -8.82 12.48
CA LEU A 5 -12.22 -8.00 13.65
C LEU A 5 -10.94 -7.51 14.33
N LEU A 6 -9.97 -8.39 14.54
CA LEU A 6 -8.70 -8.06 15.17
C LEU A 6 -7.93 -6.99 14.37
N THR A 7 -7.85 -7.15 13.04
CA THR A 7 -7.23 -6.13 12.17
C THR A 7 -7.94 -4.79 12.28
N ALA A 8 -9.27 -4.77 12.37
CA ALA A 8 -10.04 -3.54 12.52
C ALA A 8 -9.83 -2.86 13.88
N LEU A 9 -9.58 -3.64 14.93
CA LEU A 9 -9.18 -3.13 16.25
C LEU A 9 -7.75 -2.57 16.22
N VAL A 10 -6.80 -3.29 15.62
CA VAL A 10 -5.42 -2.82 15.44
C VAL A 10 -5.40 -1.50 14.67
N GLU A 11 -6.14 -1.38 13.57
CA GLU A 11 -6.27 -0.14 12.78
C GLU A 11 -6.77 1.05 13.64
N ARG A 12 -7.47 0.80 14.74
CA ARG A 12 -8.01 1.85 15.62
C ARG A 12 -7.19 2.04 16.90
N ASP A 13 -6.02 1.40 17.00
CA ASP A 13 -5.20 1.34 18.21
C ASP A 13 -5.92 0.71 19.41
N LEU A 14 -6.86 -0.22 19.15
CA LEU A 14 -7.68 -0.90 20.16
C LEU A 14 -7.25 -2.35 20.42
N ALA A 15 -6.17 -2.81 19.79
CA ALA A 15 -5.57 -4.11 20.03
C ALA A 15 -4.05 -3.98 19.99
N THR A 16 -3.37 -4.78 20.82
CA THR A 16 -1.93 -4.74 20.98
C THR A 16 -1.23 -5.76 20.09
N ARG A 17 0.08 -5.63 19.97
CA ARG A 17 0.92 -6.65 19.30
C ARG A 17 0.74 -8.04 19.93
N ALA A 18 0.62 -8.10 21.26
CA ALA A 18 0.41 -9.35 21.98
C ALA A 18 -0.93 -10.02 21.62
N ASP A 19 -1.99 -9.24 21.38
CA ASP A 19 -3.29 -9.79 20.93
C ASP A 19 -3.18 -10.43 19.54
N VAL A 20 -2.43 -9.79 18.64
CA VAL A 20 -2.16 -10.28 17.28
C VAL A 20 -1.33 -11.56 17.30
N ASP A 21 -0.26 -11.59 18.10
CA ASP A 21 0.59 -12.77 18.24
C ASP A 21 -0.15 -13.92 18.94
N ALA A 22 -1.02 -13.63 19.92
CA ALA A 22 -1.86 -14.63 20.57
C ALA A 22 -2.89 -15.25 19.61
N GLU A 23 -3.42 -14.47 18.66
CA GLU A 23 -4.31 -15.01 17.63
C GLU A 23 -3.56 -15.89 16.63
N LEU A 24 -2.31 -15.56 16.28
CA LEU A 24 -1.47 -16.41 15.45
C LEU A 24 -1.19 -17.78 16.11
N LEU A 25 -0.98 -17.82 17.43
CA LEU A 25 -0.84 -19.09 18.16
C LEU A 25 -2.12 -19.95 18.07
N ARG A 26 -3.30 -19.32 17.99
CA ARG A 26 -4.58 -20.03 17.83
C ARG A 26 -4.85 -20.47 16.40
N ASP A 27 -4.33 -19.73 15.42
CA ASP A 27 -4.49 -20.00 13.99
C ASP A 27 -3.15 -19.97 13.28
N ASN A 28 -2.36 -21.04 13.46
CA ASN A 28 -1.05 -21.19 12.82
C ASN A 28 -1.16 -21.78 11.40
N THR A 29 -2.24 -21.48 10.68
CA THR A 29 -2.38 -21.84 9.26
C THR A 29 -1.65 -20.82 8.39
N LEU A 30 -1.41 -21.15 7.12
CA LEU A 30 -0.88 -20.19 6.14
C LEU A 30 -1.77 -18.93 6.06
N THR A 31 -3.10 -19.11 6.05
CA THR A 31 -4.04 -17.98 6.04
C THR A 31 -3.99 -17.17 7.33
N GLY A 32 -3.72 -17.80 8.47
CA GLY A 32 -3.48 -17.12 9.74
C GLY A 32 -2.20 -16.30 9.74
N GLN A 33 -1.10 -16.84 9.20
CA GLN A 33 0.17 -16.11 9.03
C GLN A 33 0.03 -14.90 8.09
N LEU A 34 -0.69 -15.05 6.98
CA LEU A 34 -0.98 -13.92 6.09
C LEU A 34 -1.85 -12.86 6.78
N SER A 35 -2.84 -13.28 7.55
CA SER A 35 -3.69 -12.37 8.33
C SER A 35 -2.92 -11.64 9.43
N HIS A 36 -1.96 -12.32 10.05
CA HIS A 36 -1.02 -11.74 11.00
C HIS A 36 -0.20 -10.64 10.33
N GLU A 37 0.39 -10.88 9.15
CA GLU A 37 1.14 -9.86 8.40
C GLU A 37 0.29 -8.62 8.07
N VAL A 38 -0.99 -8.81 7.70
CA VAL A 38 -1.92 -7.68 7.52
C VAL A 38 -2.09 -6.91 8.83
N ALA A 39 -2.36 -7.59 9.94
CA ALA A 39 -2.58 -6.95 11.24
C ALA A 39 -1.32 -6.21 11.72
N ILE A 40 -0.13 -6.80 11.59
CA ILE A 40 1.14 -6.16 11.96
C ILE A 40 1.40 -4.90 11.14
N ALA A 41 1.16 -4.91 9.83
CA ALA A 41 1.34 -3.73 9.01
C ALA A 41 0.22 -2.67 9.23
N ALA A 42 -0.88 -3.05 9.89
CA ALA A 42 -2.03 -2.21 10.14
C ALA A 42 -1.96 -1.36 11.42
N PHE A 43 -0.91 -1.45 12.25
CA PHE A 43 -0.80 -0.53 13.40
C PHE A 43 -0.77 0.95 12.96
N PRO A 44 -1.37 1.88 13.73
CA PRO A 44 -1.59 3.27 13.35
C PRO A 44 -0.44 4.20 13.77
N ASP A 45 0.81 3.75 13.67
CA ASP A 45 1.99 4.56 13.99
C ASP A 45 2.98 4.65 12.81
N ALA A 46 3.78 5.71 12.82
CA ALA A 46 4.72 6.00 11.75
C ALA A 46 5.82 4.94 11.60
N SER A 47 6.25 4.31 12.70
CA SER A 47 7.31 3.31 12.69
C SER A 47 6.84 2.02 12.01
N THR A 48 5.61 1.58 12.28
CA THR A 48 4.97 0.47 11.57
C THR A 48 4.82 0.77 10.09
N LYS A 49 4.38 1.99 9.71
CA LYS A 49 4.27 2.34 8.28
C LYS A 49 5.63 2.33 7.59
N ALA A 50 6.69 2.79 8.25
CA ALA A 50 8.04 2.76 7.72
C ALA A 50 8.54 1.33 7.52
N LEU A 51 8.31 0.46 8.52
CA LEU A 51 8.68 -0.94 8.43
C LEU A 51 7.89 -1.67 7.33
N ALA A 52 6.57 -1.53 7.31
CA ALA A 52 5.72 -2.18 6.33
C ALA A 52 6.07 -1.75 4.89
N TRP A 53 6.33 -0.46 4.68
CA TRP A 53 6.81 0.05 3.39
C TRP A 53 8.15 -0.58 3.00
N LYS A 54 9.13 -0.54 3.91
CA LYS A 54 10.46 -1.12 3.67
C LYS A 54 10.35 -2.59 3.29
N ARG A 55 9.64 -3.40 4.09
CA ARG A 55 9.43 -4.83 3.81
C ARG A 55 8.75 -5.05 2.47
N ALA A 56 7.70 -4.27 2.18
CA ALA A 56 6.96 -4.39 0.92
C ALA A 56 7.78 -4.02 -0.32
N VAL A 57 8.83 -3.21 -0.20
CA VAL A 57 9.66 -2.76 -1.32
C VAL A 57 10.98 -3.54 -1.41
N GLU A 58 11.63 -3.84 -0.28
CA GLU A 58 13.02 -4.29 -0.23
C GLU A 58 13.17 -5.79 0.07
N ASP A 59 12.34 -6.35 0.94
CA ASP A 59 12.51 -7.74 1.38
C ASP A 59 12.18 -8.73 0.25
N GLU A 60 12.87 -9.87 0.24
CA GLU A 60 12.51 -11.04 -0.57
C GLU A 60 11.38 -11.81 0.12
N LEU A 61 10.18 -11.78 -0.47
CA LEU A 61 8.95 -12.31 0.12
C LEU A 61 8.17 -13.13 -0.90
N THR A 62 7.32 -14.03 -0.42
CA THR A 62 6.28 -14.62 -1.29
C THR A 62 5.30 -13.53 -1.74
N SER A 63 4.71 -13.69 -2.93
CA SER A 63 3.71 -12.74 -3.48
C SER A 63 2.57 -12.50 -2.49
N TRP A 64 2.07 -13.55 -1.85
CA TRP A 64 0.99 -13.46 -0.85
C TRP A 64 1.39 -12.69 0.42
N THR A 65 2.62 -12.84 0.89
CA THR A 65 3.12 -12.10 2.04
C THR A 65 3.27 -10.62 1.70
N ARG A 66 3.85 -10.29 0.54
CA ARG A 66 3.98 -8.90 0.08
C ARG A 66 2.62 -8.22 -0.04
N VAL A 67 1.64 -8.88 -0.68
CA VAL A 67 0.26 -8.39 -0.76
C VAL A 67 -0.36 -8.16 0.62
N SER A 68 -0.10 -9.04 1.59
CA SER A 68 -0.62 -8.92 2.95
C SER A 68 -0.05 -7.71 3.68
N ILE A 69 1.27 -7.49 3.59
CA ILE A 69 1.92 -6.30 4.16
C ILE A 69 1.39 -5.02 3.51
N ILE A 70 1.28 -4.98 2.18
CA ILE A 70 0.72 -3.84 1.44
C ILE A 70 -0.71 -3.54 1.90
N ARG A 71 -1.56 -4.57 2.07
CA ARG A 71 -2.93 -4.40 2.57
C ARG A 71 -2.98 -3.82 3.99
N GLY A 72 -2.05 -4.21 4.87
CA GLY A 72 -1.94 -3.63 6.20
C GLY A 72 -1.36 -2.21 6.18
N PHE A 73 -0.44 -1.90 5.28
CA PHE A 73 0.07 -0.53 5.10
C PHE A 73 -1.04 0.42 4.63
N SER A 74 -1.74 0.05 3.56
CA SER A 74 -2.76 0.83 2.85
C SER A 74 -4.14 0.82 3.55
N ARG A 75 -4.18 1.19 4.83
CA ARG A 75 -5.44 1.36 5.59
C ARG A 75 -6.13 2.70 5.28
N PRO A 76 -7.44 2.72 4.96
CA PRO A 76 -8.16 3.96 4.70
C PRO A 76 -8.19 4.93 5.89
N MET A 77 -8.12 4.45 7.14
CA MET A 77 -8.11 5.33 8.31
C MET A 77 -6.76 6.03 8.53
N HIS A 78 -5.69 5.58 7.87
CA HIS A 78 -4.32 6.05 8.10
C HIS A 78 -3.82 7.01 7.01
N ARG A 79 -4.72 7.73 6.33
CA ARG A 79 -4.38 8.62 5.21
C ARG A 79 -3.26 9.59 5.57
N ALA A 80 -3.32 10.19 6.77
CA ALA A 80 -2.29 11.13 7.24
C ALA A 80 -0.91 10.49 7.35
N LEU A 81 -0.82 9.22 7.79
CA LEU A 81 0.43 8.48 7.89
C LEU A 81 0.97 8.04 6.52
N GLN A 82 0.12 8.02 5.49
CA GLN A 82 0.52 7.65 4.13
C GLN A 82 1.04 8.84 3.30
N VAL A 83 0.77 10.09 3.71
CA VAL A 83 1.24 11.31 3.01
C VAL A 83 2.75 11.30 2.73
N PRO A 84 3.65 10.93 3.68
CA PRO A 84 5.09 10.91 3.43
C PRO A 84 5.56 9.89 2.39
N TYR A 85 4.69 8.99 1.94
CA TYR A 85 5.00 7.94 0.98
C TYR A 85 4.56 8.26 -0.44
N VAL A 86 3.84 9.37 -0.65
CA VAL A 86 3.44 9.80 -1.99
C VAL A 86 4.66 10.06 -2.87
N ASP A 87 5.63 10.83 -2.39
CA ASP A 87 6.85 11.11 -3.15
C ASP A 87 7.70 9.85 -3.31
N LYS A 88 7.87 9.09 -2.21
CA LYS A 88 8.61 7.82 -2.21
C LYS A 88 8.04 6.83 -3.24
N TYR A 89 6.72 6.80 -3.40
CA TYR A 89 6.05 5.96 -4.40
C TYR A 89 6.49 6.32 -5.81
N PHE A 90 6.47 7.61 -6.19
CA PHE A 90 6.84 8.00 -7.55
C PHE A 90 8.34 7.84 -7.82
N ASP A 91 9.18 8.06 -6.80
CA ASP A 91 10.63 7.91 -6.89
C ASP A 91 11.07 6.45 -7.11
N LEU A 92 10.33 5.46 -6.56
CA LEU A 92 10.73 4.04 -6.67
C LEU A 92 10.32 3.35 -7.97
N LEU A 93 9.39 3.91 -8.75
CA LEU A 93 8.72 3.19 -9.85
C LEU A 93 9.69 2.65 -10.90
N LEU A 94 10.59 3.51 -11.40
CA LEU A 94 11.56 3.12 -12.43
C LEU A 94 12.54 2.08 -11.90
N ASN A 95 13.05 2.28 -10.68
CA ASN A 95 14.00 1.35 -10.06
C ASN A 95 13.37 -0.02 -9.79
N THR A 96 12.14 -0.04 -9.30
CA THR A 96 11.38 -1.27 -9.05
C THR A 96 11.21 -2.05 -10.34
N TRP A 97 10.73 -1.39 -11.40
CA TRP A 97 10.52 -2.04 -12.68
C TRP A 97 11.81 -2.59 -13.32
N ALA A 98 12.92 -1.89 -13.15
CA ALA A 98 14.20 -2.27 -13.74
C ALA A 98 14.85 -3.47 -13.03
N ASN A 99 14.63 -3.63 -11.72
CA ASN A 99 15.40 -4.56 -10.89
C ASN A 99 14.59 -5.74 -10.35
N LYS A 100 13.26 -5.71 -10.42
CA LYS A 100 12.40 -6.76 -9.88
C LYS A 100 11.68 -7.51 -11.00
N SER A 101 11.18 -8.70 -10.66
CA SER A 101 10.34 -9.47 -11.59
C SER A 101 9.09 -8.68 -11.98
N TYR A 102 8.47 -9.05 -13.11
CA TYR A 102 7.22 -8.41 -13.54
C TYR A 102 6.12 -8.53 -12.47
N GLU A 103 5.93 -9.74 -11.91
CA GLU A 103 4.91 -10.01 -10.88
C GLU A 103 5.15 -9.19 -9.60
N GLU A 104 6.39 -9.13 -9.16
CA GLU A 104 6.74 -8.37 -7.96
C GLU A 104 6.58 -6.86 -8.19
N SER A 105 7.02 -6.37 -9.35
CA SER A 105 6.90 -4.97 -9.74
C SER A 105 5.44 -4.54 -9.78
N THR A 106 4.57 -5.28 -10.47
CA THR A 106 3.14 -4.93 -10.55
C THR A 106 2.46 -4.99 -9.20
N THR A 107 2.82 -5.97 -8.35
CA THR A 107 2.32 -6.05 -6.96
C THR A 107 2.66 -4.79 -6.16
N ILE A 108 3.91 -4.31 -6.24
CA ILE A 108 4.37 -3.09 -5.55
C ILE A 108 3.69 -1.86 -6.13
N ILE A 109 3.69 -1.72 -7.47
CA ILE A 109 3.23 -0.52 -8.17
C ILE A 109 1.72 -0.33 -7.99
N ASP A 110 0.92 -1.37 -8.19
CA ASP A 110 -0.53 -1.30 -8.05
C ASP A 110 -0.94 -1.21 -6.57
N GLY A 111 -0.25 -1.96 -5.71
CA GLY A 111 -0.59 -2.07 -4.30
C GLY A 111 -0.23 -0.86 -3.44
N LEU A 112 0.87 -0.17 -3.77
CA LEU A 112 1.36 1.00 -3.04
C LEU A 112 0.96 2.33 -3.69
N PHE A 113 0.21 2.33 -4.80
CA PHE A 113 -0.29 3.58 -5.36
C PHE A 113 -1.08 4.34 -4.28
N PRO A 114 -0.83 5.66 -4.09
CA PRO A 114 -1.33 6.43 -2.94
C PRO A 114 -2.82 6.81 -3.08
N MET A 115 -3.69 5.83 -3.36
CA MET A 115 -5.09 6.02 -3.68
C MET A 115 -5.86 6.72 -2.54
N TYR A 116 -5.52 6.44 -1.29
CA TYR A 116 -6.19 7.02 -0.12
C TYR A 116 -5.72 8.42 0.23
N VAL A 117 -4.62 8.90 -0.36
CA VAL A 117 -4.19 10.31 -0.27
C VAL A 117 -4.85 11.06 -1.43
N THR A 118 -6.19 11.02 -1.45
CA THR A 118 -7.03 11.55 -2.52
C THR A 118 -7.10 13.08 -2.44
N ASN A 119 -6.17 13.78 -3.09
CA ASN A 119 -6.17 15.23 -3.23
C ASN A 119 -5.56 15.64 -4.59
N GLN A 120 -5.71 16.91 -4.95
CA GLN A 120 -5.20 17.44 -6.22
C GLN A 120 -3.67 17.30 -6.34
N SER A 121 -2.92 17.49 -5.26
CA SER A 121 -1.45 17.37 -5.27
C SER A 121 -0.99 15.95 -5.64
N THR A 122 -1.64 14.90 -5.13
CA THR A 122 -1.34 13.51 -5.52
C THR A 122 -1.64 13.27 -7.00
N LEU A 123 -2.74 13.83 -7.51
CA LEU A 123 -3.08 13.73 -8.94
C LEU A 123 -2.05 14.45 -9.81
N ASP A 124 -1.61 15.64 -9.40
CA ASP A 124 -0.59 16.42 -10.13
C ASP A 124 0.75 15.68 -10.17
N LYS A 125 1.15 15.01 -9.07
CA LYS A 125 2.35 14.16 -9.04
C LYS A 125 2.24 12.96 -9.98
N ALA A 126 1.07 12.32 -10.05
CA ALA A 126 0.84 11.22 -10.99
C ALA A 126 0.94 11.68 -12.44
N ASN A 127 0.35 12.83 -12.78
CA ASN A 127 0.47 13.43 -14.11
C ASN A 127 1.92 13.81 -14.43
N HIS A 128 2.59 14.50 -13.51
CA HIS A 128 3.99 14.88 -13.68
C HIS A 128 4.88 13.66 -13.92
N TRP A 129 4.68 12.58 -13.15
CA TRP A 129 5.44 11.35 -13.37
C TRP A 129 5.19 10.77 -14.76
N LEU A 130 3.94 10.74 -15.24
CA LEU A 130 3.61 10.24 -16.58
C LEU A 130 4.17 11.13 -17.71
N ASP A 131 4.23 12.44 -17.53
CA ASP A 131 4.62 13.37 -18.59
C ASP A 131 6.13 13.68 -18.59
N VAL A 132 6.79 13.54 -17.45
CA VAL A 132 8.19 13.96 -17.24
C VAL A 132 9.07 12.80 -16.82
N THR A 133 8.93 12.32 -15.57
CA THR A 133 9.88 11.36 -14.98
C THR A 133 9.87 10.00 -15.67
N GLY A 134 8.66 9.46 -15.87
CA GLY A 134 8.43 8.17 -16.50
C GLY A 134 8.11 8.24 -17.98
N LYS A 135 8.29 9.40 -18.64
CA LYS A 135 7.87 9.65 -20.03
C LYS A 135 8.38 8.59 -21.01
N ASP A 136 9.63 8.18 -20.83
CA ASP A 136 10.34 7.16 -21.64
C ASP A 136 10.37 5.79 -20.94
N GLY A 137 9.63 5.63 -19.85
CA GLY A 137 9.52 4.39 -19.09
C GLY A 137 8.81 3.29 -19.88
N HIS A 138 9.02 2.04 -19.46
CA HIS A 138 8.41 0.87 -20.11
C HIS A 138 6.88 1.02 -20.26
N ALA A 139 6.33 0.66 -21.42
CA ALA A 139 4.92 0.88 -21.75
C ALA A 139 3.94 0.27 -20.73
N SER A 140 4.23 -0.95 -20.24
CA SER A 140 3.38 -1.59 -19.21
C SER A 140 3.41 -0.82 -17.89
N LEU A 141 4.59 -0.38 -17.42
CA LEU A 141 4.71 0.43 -16.21
C LEU A 141 3.87 1.72 -16.32
N ARG A 142 4.03 2.44 -17.44
CA ARG A 142 3.27 3.67 -17.70
C ARG A 142 1.77 3.41 -17.68
N ARG A 143 1.32 2.28 -18.24
CA ARG A 143 -0.09 1.87 -18.22
C ARG A 143 -0.62 1.67 -16.80
N HIS A 144 0.09 0.94 -15.94
CA HIS A 144 -0.30 0.74 -14.54
C HIS A 144 -0.48 2.08 -13.80
N VAL A 145 0.46 3.00 -13.95
CA VAL A 145 0.37 4.34 -13.32
C VAL A 145 -0.77 5.16 -13.90
N ALA A 146 -1.01 5.11 -15.22
CA ALA A 146 -2.10 5.82 -15.87
C ALA A 146 -3.48 5.32 -15.41
N GLU A 147 -3.68 4.00 -15.30
CA GLU A 147 -4.93 3.40 -14.82
C GLU A 147 -5.22 3.77 -13.36
N ALA A 148 -4.19 3.78 -12.51
CA ALA A 148 -4.31 4.21 -11.12
C ALA A 148 -4.58 5.72 -10.99
N ARG A 149 -3.92 6.55 -11.80
CA ARG A 149 -4.19 8.00 -11.92
C ARG A 149 -5.63 8.28 -12.32
N ASP A 150 -6.16 7.56 -13.32
CA ASP A 150 -7.55 7.73 -13.78
C ASP A 150 -8.55 7.38 -12.68
N SER A 151 -8.26 6.34 -11.89
CA SER A 151 -9.05 5.95 -10.71
C SER A 151 -9.02 7.04 -9.63
N LEU A 152 -7.85 7.63 -9.37
CA LEU A 152 -7.68 8.77 -8.46
C LEU A 152 -8.47 10.00 -8.91
N GLN A 153 -8.39 10.33 -10.20
CA GLN A 153 -9.13 11.45 -10.79
C GLN A 153 -10.65 11.24 -10.65
N ARG A 154 -11.13 10.00 -10.85
CA ARG A 154 -12.54 9.67 -10.64
C ARG A 154 -12.95 9.86 -9.18
N ALA A 155 -12.14 9.37 -8.24
CA ALA A 155 -12.43 9.53 -6.81
C ALA A 155 -12.51 11.01 -6.39
N LEU A 156 -11.61 11.86 -6.89
CA LEU A 156 -11.65 13.31 -6.65
C LEU A 156 -12.93 13.96 -7.18
N LYS A 157 -13.37 13.59 -8.39
CA LYS A 157 -14.62 14.10 -8.97
C LYS A 157 -15.84 13.71 -8.13
N VAL A 158 -15.87 12.48 -7.64
CA VAL A 158 -16.97 11.99 -6.78
C VAL A 158 -16.96 12.72 -5.44
N GLN A 159 -15.79 12.85 -4.79
CA GLN A 159 -15.66 13.57 -3.52
C GLN A 159 -16.13 15.03 -3.61
N ALA A 160 -15.91 15.69 -4.75
CA ALA A 160 -16.38 17.06 -4.97
C ALA A 160 -17.90 17.18 -5.07
N LYS A 161 -18.61 16.08 -5.36
CA LYS A 161 -20.08 16.00 -5.49
C LYS A 161 -20.77 15.52 -4.21
N ASP A 162 -20.05 14.86 -3.31
CA ASP A 162 -20.52 14.34 -2.02
C ASP A 162 -20.57 15.44 -0.92
N LYS A 163 -20.95 16.66 -1.31
CA LYS A 163 -21.07 17.84 -0.43
C LYS A 163 -22.52 18.17 -0.11
#